data_AF-A0AAV0Y868-F1
#
_entry.id   AF-A0AAV0Y868-F1
#
_cell.length_a   1.000
_cell.length_b   1.000
_cell.length_c   1.000
_cell.angle_alpha   90.00
_cell.angle_beta   90.00
_cell.angle_gamma   90.00
#
_symmetry.space_group_name_H-M   'P 1'
#
loop_
_entity.id
_entity.type
_entity.pdbx_description
1 polymer ?
#
loop_
_entity_poly.entity_id
_entity_poly.type
_entity_poly.pdbx_seq_one_letter_code
_entity_poly.pdbx_strand_id
1 'polypeptide(L)'
;MPNVGGPAQCKRSLLMSVVHSRLLYGAAVWADKVQHVAKYRNMMLQSQRCAAPRVARCYRTVSDMAALVLAKMPPVTLQAVVRKRATALRYEGAVLTAQQKEDDTIGQWKAMWDASTKAAWTKSLIPDLRRWWSQG
;
A
#
# COMPACT_ATOMS: atom_id res chain seq x y z
N MET A 1 -9.32 -0.42 -18.91
CA MET A 1 -8.11 -1.23 -19.18
C MET A 1 -8.45 -2.71 -19.17
N PRO A 2 -8.29 -3.40 -20.31
CA PRO A 2 -8.38 -4.86 -20.38
C PRO A 2 -7.32 -5.55 -19.49
N ASN A 3 -7.68 -6.69 -18.91
CA ASN A 3 -6.75 -7.52 -18.14
C ASN A 3 -5.81 -8.33 -19.06
N VAL A 4 -6.33 -8.83 -20.17
CA VAL A 4 -5.58 -9.55 -21.23
C VAL A 4 -5.28 -8.60 -22.38
N GLY A 5 -4.07 -8.67 -22.94
CA GLY A 5 -3.64 -7.80 -24.06
C GLY A 5 -3.45 -6.32 -23.71
N GLY A 6 -3.62 -5.94 -22.44
CA GLY A 6 -3.42 -4.56 -21.98
C GLY A 6 -1.98 -4.23 -21.59
N PRO A 7 -1.71 -2.99 -21.12
CA PRO A 7 -0.37 -2.51 -20.74
C PRO A 7 0.33 -3.36 -19.68
N ALA A 8 1.64 -3.19 -19.49
CA ALA A 8 2.38 -3.85 -18.40
C ALA A 8 1.99 -3.32 -17.01
N GLN A 9 2.29 -4.06 -15.94
CA GLN A 9 2.01 -3.66 -14.55
C GLN A 9 2.67 -2.32 -14.18
N CYS A 10 3.91 -2.07 -14.63
CA CYS A 10 4.62 -0.80 -14.41
C CYS A 10 3.83 0.40 -14.96
N LYS A 11 3.28 0.31 -16.17
CA LYS A 11 2.45 1.36 -16.79
C LYS A 11 1.14 1.59 -16.02
N ARG A 12 0.56 0.53 -15.45
CA ARG A 12 -0.64 0.67 -14.59
C ARG A 12 -0.31 1.27 -13.23
N SER A 13 0.83 0.91 -12.66
CA SER A 13 1.32 1.48 -11.38
C SER A 13 1.56 2.99 -11.49
N LEU A 14 1.99 3.48 -12.66
CA LEU A 14 2.10 4.92 -12.91
C LEU A 14 0.77 5.65 -12.70
N LEU A 15 -0.36 5.11 -13.19
CA LEU A 15 -1.68 5.70 -12.94
C LEU A 15 -2.07 5.66 -11.46
N MET A 16 -1.62 4.64 -10.74
CA MET A 16 -1.84 4.58 -9.29
C MET A 16 -1.07 5.63 -8.51
N SER A 17 0.09 6.08 -9.00
CA SER A 17 0.83 7.15 -8.33
C SER A 17 -0.01 8.43 -8.22
N VAL A 18 -0.86 8.72 -9.21
CA VAL A 18 -1.80 9.84 -9.21
C VAL A 18 -2.88 9.65 -8.14
N VAL A 19 -3.46 8.44 -8.04
CA VAL A 19 -4.45 8.09 -7.01
C VAL A 19 -3.83 8.21 -5.62
N HIS A 20 -2.62 7.69 -5.42
CA HIS A 20 -1.89 7.81 -4.17
C HIS A 20 -1.57 9.26 -3.82
N SER A 21 -1.19 10.09 -4.80
CA SER A 21 -0.96 11.52 -4.57
C SER A 21 -2.22 12.20 -4.02
N ARG A 22 -3.40 11.92 -4.61
CA ARG A 22 -4.68 12.45 -4.13
C ARG A 22 -5.08 11.91 -2.76
N LEU A 23 -4.93 10.60 -2.54
CA LEU A 23 -5.29 9.96 -1.26
C LEU A 23 -4.40 10.44 -0.12
N LEU A 24 -3.10 10.64 -0.38
CA LEU A 24 -2.11 11.06 0.60
C LEU A 24 -2.00 12.58 0.73
N TYR A 25 -2.82 13.32 -0.01
CA TYR A 25 -2.95 14.74 0.18
C TYR A 25 -3.47 15.04 1.59
N GLY A 26 -2.81 15.96 2.31
CA GLY A 26 -3.15 16.28 3.69
C GLY A 26 -2.90 15.15 4.70
N ALA A 27 -2.11 14.11 4.36
CA ALA A 27 -1.84 12.98 5.25
C ALA A 27 -1.38 13.39 6.66
N ALA A 28 -0.61 14.47 6.79
CA ALA A 28 -0.16 14.98 8.09
C ALA A 28 -1.33 15.32 9.05
N VAL A 29 -2.48 15.74 8.51
CA VAL A 29 -3.66 16.16 9.28
C VAL A 29 -4.54 14.96 9.65
N TRP A 30 -4.78 14.04 8.71
CA TRP A 30 -5.77 12.98 8.90
C TRP A 30 -5.18 11.62 9.31
N ALA A 31 -3.88 11.37 9.13
CA ALA A 31 -3.28 10.04 9.32
C ALA A 31 -3.60 9.41 10.69
N ASP A 32 -3.46 10.16 11.79
CA ASP A 32 -3.71 9.64 13.13
C ASP A 32 -5.19 9.31 13.34
N LYS A 33 -6.09 10.22 12.94
CA LYS A 33 -7.54 10.05 13.11
C LYS A 33 -8.04 8.82 12.37
N VAL A 34 -7.57 8.61 11.13
CA VAL A 34 -7.87 7.40 10.36
C VAL A 34 -7.19 6.19 10.99
N GLN A 35 -5.98 6.38 11.52
CA GLN A 35 -5.17 5.46 12.32
C GLN A 35 -5.96 4.63 13.33
N HIS A 36 -6.63 5.36 14.22
CA HIS A 36 -7.25 4.80 15.41
C HIS A 36 -8.61 4.16 15.16
N VAL A 37 -9.25 4.41 14.01
CA VAL A 37 -10.63 3.98 13.75
C VAL A 37 -10.66 2.95 12.61
N ALA A 38 -11.00 1.71 12.95
CA ALA A 38 -11.07 0.60 11.99
C ALA A 38 -11.98 0.89 10.78
N LYS A 39 -13.11 1.57 11.00
CA LYS A 39 -14.03 1.99 9.93
C LYS A 39 -13.34 2.86 8.88
N TYR A 40 -12.58 3.88 9.30
CA TYR A 40 -11.89 4.78 8.39
C TYR A 40 -10.73 4.08 7.67
N ARG A 41 -10.01 3.19 8.36
CA ARG A 41 -8.98 2.35 7.72
C ARG A 41 -9.56 1.51 6.59
N ASN A 42 -10.70 0.85 6.85
CA ASN A 42 -11.37 0.02 5.86
C ASN A 42 -11.89 0.85 4.68
N MET A 43 -12.44 2.05 4.92
CA MET A 43 -12.85 2.96 3.85
C MET A 43 -11.66 3.40 2.97
N MET A 44 -10.52 3.72 3.57
CA MET A 44 -9.30 4.06 2.81
C MET A 44 -8.77 2.88 2.00
N LEU A 45 -8.78 1.69 2.61
CA LEU A 45 -8.39 0.45 1.93
C LEU A 45 -9.31 0.16 0.73
N GLN A 46 -10.62 0.36 0.88
CA GLN A 46 -11.60 0.17 -0.18
C GLN A 46 -11.39 1.18 -1.33
N SER A 47 -11.08 2.44 -1.03
CA SER A 47 -10.73 3.44 -2.04
C SER A 47 -9.49 3.04 -2.85
N GLN A 48 -8.47 2.49 -2.18
CA GLN A 48 -7.27 1.97 -2.84
C GLN A 48 -7.57 0.70 -3.65
N ARG A 49 -8.48 -0.15 -3.17
CA ARG A 49 -8.93 -1.39 -3.81
C ARG A 49 -9.61 -1.13 -5.17
N CYS A 50 -10.19 0.04 -5.42
CA CYS A 50 -10.80 0.32 -6.73
C CYS A 50 -9.81 0.16 -7.90
N ALA A 51 -8.51 0.30 -7.64
CA ALA A 51 -7.50 0.29 -8.68
C ALA A 51 -6.36 -0.72 -8.48
N ALA A 52 -6.14 -1.24 -7.26
CA ALA A 52 -5.15 -2.31 -7.03
C ALA A 52 -5.38 -3.59 -7.89
N PRO A 53 -6.62 -4.13 -8.04
CA PRO A 53 -6.89 -5.24 -8.93
C PRO A 53 -6.60 -4.95 -10.40
N ARG A 54 -6.76 -3.69 -10.83
CA ARG A 54 -6.46 -3.28 -12.21
C ARG A 54 -4.95 -3.30 -12.46
N VAL A 55 -4.14 -2.90 -11.48
CA VAL A 55 -2.67 -2.98 -11.55
C VAL A 55 -2.22 -4.44 -11.61
N ALA A 56 -2.72 -5.27 -10.69
CA ALA A 56 -2.36 -6.68 -10.58
C ALA A 56 -3.00 -7.57 -11.67
N ARG A 57 -3.97 -7.06 -12.44
CA ARG A 57 -4.82 -7.83 -13.37
C ARG A 57 -5.61 -8.96 -12.70
N CYS A 58 -5.93 -8.82 -11.42
CA CYS A 58 -6.66 -9.84 -10.68
C CYS A 58 -8.17 -9.69 -10.78
N TYR A 59 -8.91 -10.74 -10.45
CA TYR A 59 -10.38 -10.72 -10.43
C TYR A 59 -10.92 -9.82 -9.32
N ARG A 60 -12.15 -9.32 -9.50
CA ARG A 60 -12.84 -8.43 -8.55
C ARG A 60 -13.12 -9.06 -7.18
N THR A 61 -13.06 -10.39 -7.08
CA THR A 61 -13.33 -11.18 -5.87
C THR A 61 -12.11 -11.36 -4.98
N VAL A 62 -10.89 -11.08 -5.48
CA VAL A 62 -9.66 -11.17 -4.70
C VAL A 62 -9.72 -10.21 -3.52
N SER A 63 -9.36 -10.62 -2.31
CA SER A 63 -9.45 -9.77 -1.11
C SER A 63 -8.56 -8.52 -1.19
N ASP A 64 -8.83 -7.51 -0.35
CA ASP A 64 -8.12 -6.22 -0.40
C ASP A 64 -6.62 -6.38 -0.20
N MET A 65 -6.24 -7.08 0.88
CA MET A 65 -4.84 -7.31 1.21
C MET A 65 -4.14 -8.15 0.14
N ALA A 66 -4.80 -9.17 -0.42
CA ALA A 66 -4.22 -9.96 -1.50
C ALA A 66 -4.01 -9.12 -2.76
N ALA A 67 -4.98 -8.30 -3.15
CA ALA A 67 -4.86 -7.42 -4.31
C ALA A 67 -3.71 -6.40 -4.14
N LEU A 68 -3.55 -5.84 -2.94
CA LEU A 68 -2.44 -4.93 -2.61
C LEU A 68 -1.08 -5.62 -2.68
N VAL A 69 -0.97 -6.83 -2.13
CA VAL A 69 0.28 -7.63 -2.18
C VAL A 69 0.64 -7.93 -3.63
N LEU A 70 -0.29 -8.44 -4.44
CA LEU A 70 -0.04 -8.74 -5.85
C LEU A 70 0.29 -7.50 -6.68
N ALA A 71 -0.36 -6.37 -6.37
CA ALA A 71 -0.10 -5.11 -7.04
C ALA A 71 1.24 -4.49 -6.65
N LYS A 72 1.92 -5.01 -5.61
CA LYS A 72 3.09 -4.41 -4.97
C LYS A 72 2.78 -3.00 -4.51
N MET A 73 1.78 -2.87 -3.64
CA MET A 73 1.31 -1.57 -3.16
C MET A 73 0.99 -1.63 -1.66
N PRO A 74 1.74 -0.95 -0.79
CA PRO A 74 1.42 -0.92 0.63
C PRO A 74 0.10 -0.17 0.87
N PRO A 75 -0.63 -0.51 1.95
CA PRO A 75 -1.84 0.20 2.34
C PRO A 75 -1.62 1.71 2.49
N VAL A 76 -2.55 2.52 1.99
CA VAL A 76 -2.48 3.99 2.04
C VAL A 76 -2.39 4.53 3.47
N THR A 77 -3.07 3.89 4.42
CA THR A 77 -3.03 4.31 5.84
C THR A 77 -1.61 4.24 6.39
N LEU A 78 -0.87 3.19 6.03
CA LEU A 78 0.51 2.97 6.45
C LEU A 78 1.46 3.95 5.73
N GLN A 79 1.26 4.18 4.43
CA GLN A 79 2.01 5.23 3.71
C GLN A 79 1.79 6.61 4.33
N ALA A 80 0.59 6.92 4.79
CA ALA A 80 0.25 8.19 5.43
C ALA A 80 0.97 8.37 6.77
N VAL A 81 1.04 7.32 7.59
CA VAL A 81 1.78 7.32 8.87
C VAL A 81 3.26 7.57 8.63
N VAL A 82 3.89 6.85 7.68
CA VAL A 82 5.31 7.02 7.35
C VAL A 82 5.58 8.43 6.80
N ARG A 83 4.71 8.96 5.93
CA ARG A 83 4.82 10.33 5.43
C ARG A 83 4.71 11.36 6.55
N LYS A 84 3.76 11.21 7.46
CA LYS A 84 3.60 12.11 8.60
C LYS A 84 4.85 12.11 9.48
N ARG A 85 5.36 10.93 9.84
CA ARG A 85 6.59 10.78 10.64
C ARG A 85 7.78 11.43 9.95
N ALA A 86 7.94 11.20 8.64
CA ALA A 86 9.00 11.83 7.86
C ALA A 86 8.89 13.37 7.83
N THR A 87 7.68 13.91 7.77
CA THR A 87 7.45 15.35 7.83
C THR A 87 7.73 15.92 9.22
N ALA A 88 7.32 15.23 10.29
CA ALA A 88 7.62 15.65 11.67
C ALA A 88 9.13 15.73 11.94
N LEU A 89 9.86 14.66 11.59
CA LEU A 89 11.32 14.64 11.73
C LEU A 89 12.01 15.75 10.94
N ARG A 90 11.48 16.09 9.75
CA ARG A 90 12.00 17.21 8.96
C ARG A 90 11.87 18.55 9.69
N TYR A 91 10.80 18.77 10.44
CA TYR A 91 10.66 19.96 11.29
C TYR A 91 11.64 19.97 12.46
N GLU A 92 12.09 18.79 12.91
CA GLU A 92 13.10 18.61 13.97
C GLU A 92 14.54 18.62 13.42
N GLY A 93 14.74 18.87 12.12
CA GLY A 93 16.06 18.90 11.49
C GLY A 93 16.62 17.53 11.09
N ALA A 94 15.85 16.45 11.26
CA ALA A 94 16.23 15.10 10.87
C ALA A 94 15.55 14.66 9.57
N VAL A 95 16.24 13.89 8.73
CA VAL A 95 15.67 13.38 7.47
C VAL A 95 15.75 11.86 7.44
N LEU A 96 14.60 11.21 7.37
CA LEU A 96 14.55 9.78 7.10
C LEU A 96 15.03 9.51 5.67
N THR A 97 15.99 8.60 5.55
CA THR A 97 16.45 8.07 4.25
C THR A 97 15.31 7.35 3.55
N ALA A 98 15.34 7.28 2.21
CA ALA A 98 14.35 6.51 1.45
C ALA A 98 14.26 5.05 1.94
N GLN A 99 15.40 4.45 2.22
CA GLN A 99 15.54 3.08 2.71
C GLN A 99 14.87 2.87 4.08
N GLN A 100 15.04 3.81 5.02
CA GLN A 100 14.38 3.74 6.33
C GLN A 100 12.86 3.83 6.22
N LYS A 101 12.34 4.69 5.33
CA LYS A 101 10.90 4.80 5.08
C LYS A 101 10.35 3.51 4.49
N GLU A 102 11.10 2.91 3.56
CA GLU A 102 10.75 1.64 2.92
C GLU A 102 10.78 0.49 3.92
N ASP A 103 11.80 0.39 4.77
CA ASP A 103 11.91 -0.62 5.81
C ASP A 103 10.75 -0.54 6.82
N ASP A 104 10.41 0.67 7.30
CA ASP A 104 9.27 0.90 8.20
C ASP A 104 7.94 0.51 7.51
N THR A 105 7.80 0.89 6.24
CA THR A 105 6.62 0.57 5.42
C THR A 105 6.46 -0.96 5.25
N ILE A 106 7.52 -1.65 4.83
CA ILE A 106 7.49 -3.10 4.57
C ILE A 106 7.31 -3.88 5.86
N GLY A 107 7.97 -3.48 6.95
CA GLY A 107 7.85 -4.14 8.25
C GLY A 107 6.43 -4.11 8.79
N GLN A 108 5.81 -2.93 8.81
CA GLN A 108 4.41 -2.78 9.24
C GLN A 108 3.44 -3.48 8.27
N TRP A 109 3.72 -3.45 6.96
CA TRP A 109 2.85 -4.09 5.98
C TRP A 109 2.90 -5.62 6.09
N LYS A 110 4.09 -6.18 6.33
CA LYS A 110 4.27 -7.60 6.63
C LYS A 110 3.45 -8.01 7.85
N ALA A 111 3.54 -7.28 8.96
CA ALA A 111 2.74 -7.56 10.15
C ALA A 111 1.21 -7.52 9.87
N MET A 112 0.73 -6.55 9.09
CA MET A 112 -0.69 -6.48 8.70
C MET A 112 -1.11 -7.66 7.81
N TRP A 113 -0.24 -8.08 6.90
CA TRP A 113 -0.48 -9.20 6.01
C TRP A 113 -0.43 -10.55 6.75
N ASP A 114 0.49 -10.70 7.69
CA ASP A 114 0.62 -11.86 8.56
C ASP A 114 -0.62 -12.03 9.46
N ALA A 115 -1.12 -10.94 10.04
CA ALA A 115 -2.34 -10.95 10.85
C ALA A 115 -3.64 -11.17 10.05
N SER A 116 -3.62 -11.02 8.72
CA SER A 116 -4.83 -11.10 7.89
C SER A 116 -5.15 -12.54 7.46
N THR A 117 -6.37 -12.98 7.72
CA THR A 117 -6.91 -14.26 7.21
C THR A 117 -7.38 -14.16 5.76
N LYS A 118 -7.77 -12.95 5.32
CA LYS A 118 -8.36 -12.72 3.98
C LYS A 118 -7.37 -12.91 2.83
N ALA A 119 -6.08 -12.93 3.09
CA ALA A 119 -5.02 -13.09 2.10
C ALA A 119 -4.11 -14.30 2.39
N ALA A 120 -4.60 -15.28 3.16
CA ALA A 120 -3.78 -16.42 3.59
C ALA A 120 -3.13 -17.17 2.41
N TRP A 121 -3.86 -17.35 1.31
CA TRP A 121 -3.34 -18.03 0.11
C TRP A 121 -2.16 -17.29 -0.55
N THR A 122 -2.01 -15.97 -0.39
CA THR A 122 -0.85 -15.30 -1.00
C THR A 122 0.44 -15.64 -0.28
N LYS A 123 0.39 -16.11 0.97
CA LYS A 123 1.55 -16.54 1.76
C LYS A 123 2.19 -17.82 1.24
N SER A 124 1.41 -18.69 0.58
CA SER A 124 1.97 -19.90 -0.04
C SER A 124 2.73 -19.59 -1.33
N LEU A 125 2.34 -18.55 -2.06
CA LEU A 125 2.99 -18.14 -3.31
C LEU A 125 4.12 -17.13 -3.10
N ILE A 126 3.95 -16.24 -2.13
CA ILE A 126 4.90 -15.18 -1.79
C ILE A 126 5.37 -15.48 -0.37
N PRO A 127 6.50 -16.17 -0.17
CA PRO A 127 6.99 -16.50 1.17
C PRO A 127 7.61 -15.28 1.87
N ASP A 128 8.11 -14.31 1.11
CA ASP A 128 8.71 -13.08 1.64
C ASP A 128 8.22 -11.84 0.89
N LEU A 129 7.49 -10.99 1.63
CA LEU A 129 6.96 -9.73 1.13
C LEU A 129 8.06 -8.74 0.74
N ARG A 130 9.19 -8.73 1.45
CA ARG A 130 10.31 -7.82 1.16
C ARG A 130 10.96 -8.17 -0.17
N ARG A 131 11.25 -9.46 -0.37
CA ARG A 131 11.78 -9.96 -1.64
C ARG A 131 10.82 -9.73 -2.81
N TRP A 132 9.53 -9.96 -2.58
CA TRP A 132 8.49 -9.72 -3.59
C TRP A 132 8.39 -8.25 -4.00
N TRP A 133 8.56 -7.34 -3.03
CA TRP A 133 8.58 -5.91 -3.26
C TRP A 133 9.82 -5.47 -4.06
N SER A 134 11.00 -5.98 -3.72
CA SER A 134 12.26 -5.58 -4.36
C SER A 134 12.46 -6.13 -5.78
N GLN A 135 11.78 -7.21 -6.14
CA GLN A 135 11.84 -7.77 -7.49
C GLN A 135 10.86 -7.00 -8.40
N GLY A 136 11.30 -6.00 -9.15
CA GLY A 136 10.43 -5.19 -10.02
C GLY A 136 11.15 -4.68 -11.26
#